data_AF-A0A2Z5XCJ1-F1
#
_entry.id   AF-A0A2Z5XCJ1-F1
#
_cell.length_a   1.000
_cell.length_b   1.000
_cell.length_c   1.000
_cell.angle_alpha   90.00
_cell.angle_beta   90.00
_cell.angle_gamma   90.00
#
_symmetry.space_group_name_H-M   'P 1'
#
loop_
_entity.id
_entity.type
_entity.pdbx_description
1 polymer ?
#
loop_
_entity_poly.entity_id
_entity_poly.type
_entity_poly.pdbx_seq_one_letter_code
_entity_poly.pdbx_strand_id
1 'polypeptide(L)' 'NYEGGGELLCLGVLTILYVMFTWWRDIVREALFEGQHTTAVQQGLRMGMILFIVSEVMFFFAFF' A
#
# COMPACT_ATOMS: atom_id res chain seq x y z
N ASN A 1 -12.64 -29.11 14.47
CA ASN A 1 -12.75 -27.80 15.14
C ASN A 1 -11.39 -27.12 15.08
N TYR A 2 -11.23 -26.15 14.18
CA TYR A 2 -10.05 -25.29 14.19
C TYR A 2 -10.24 -24.28 15.34
N GLU A 3 -9.83 -24.66 16.54
CA GLU A 3 -9.75 -23.71 17.64
C GLU A 3 -8.66 -22.68 17.31
N GLY A 4 -8.99 -21.39 17.41
CA GLY A 4 -8.05 -20.28 17.16
C GLY A 4 -8.00 -19.73 15.72
N GLY A 5 -8.78 -20.25 14.78
CA GLY A 5 -8.77 -19.73 13.38
C GLY A 5 -9.15 -18.25 13.26
N GLY A 6 -10.14 -17.80 14.03
CA GLY A 6 -10.56 -16.39 14.06
C GLY A 6 -9.49 -15.47 14.67
N GLU A 7 -8.80 -15.93 15.71
CA GLU A 7 -7.69 -15.18 16.32
C GLU A 7 -6.52 -15.04 15.35
N LEU A 8 -6.21 -16.09 14.59
CA LEU A 8 -5.16 -16.08 13.57
C LEU A 8 -5.51 -15.15 12.40
N LEU A 9 -6.78 -15.12 11.97
CA LEU A 9 -7.25 -14.17 10.95
C LEU A 9 -7.14 -12.72 11.45
N CYS A 10 -7.59 -12.43 12.68
CA CYS A 10 -7.47 -11.10 13.27
C CYS A 10 -6.01 -10.68 13.39
N LEU A 11 -5.12 -11.56 13.86
CA LEU A 11 -3.70 -11.29 13.97
C LEU A 11 -3.05 -11.05 12.59
N GLY A 12 -3.43 -11.82 11.57
CA GLY A 12 -2.98 -11.62 10.20
C GLY A 12 -3.40 -10.25 9.63
N VAL A 13 -4.66 -9.85 9.81
CA VAL A 13 -5.14 -8.54 9.35
C VAL A 13 -4.44 -7.40 10.10
N LEU A 14 -4.29 -7.51 11.43
CA LEU A 14 -3.62 -6.49 12.24
C LEU A 14 -2.14 -6.34 11.86
N THR A 15 -1.44 -7.43 11.57
CA THR A 15 -0.05 -7.36 11.12
C THR A 15 0.08 -6.71 9.75
N ILE A 16 -0.82 -7.01 8.79
CA ILE A 16 -0.86 -6.32 7.49
C ILE A 16 -1.10 -4.81 7.67
N LEU A 17 -2.08 -4.41 8.48
CA LEU A 17 -2.35 -2.99 8.77
C LEU A 17 -1.14 -2.30 9.42
N TYR A 18 -0.50 -2.97 10.38
CA TYR A 18 0.69 -2.44 11.06
C TYR A 18 1.85 -2.24 10.08
N VAL A 19 2.14 -3.22 9.23
CA VAL A 19 3.21 -3.11 8.22
C VAL A 19 2.91 -1.98 7.25
N MET A 20 1.69 -1.88 6.72
CA MET A 20 1.30 -0.77 5.82
C MET A 20 1.50 0.60 6.49
N PHE A 21 1.08 0.76 7.75
CA PHE A 21 1.29 2.00 8.49
C PHE A 21 2.78 2.34 8.66
N THR A 22 3.60 1.36 9.07
CA THR A 22 5.04 1.60 9.23
C THR A 22 5.73 1.94 7.92
N TRP A 23 5.33 1.30 6.82
CA TRP A 23 5.88 1.55 5.49
C TRP A 23 5.55 2.96 4.99
N TRP A 24 4.29 3.39 5.08
CA TRP A 24 3.92 4.75 4.67
C TRP A 24 4.58 5.82 5.53
N ARG A 25 4.68 5.59 6.84
CA ARG A 25 5.43 6.48 7.74
C ARG A 25 6.87 6.65 7.25
N ASP A 26 7.53 5.58 6.83
CA ASP A 26 8.92 5.62 6.38
C ASP A 26 9.07 6.31 5.01
N ILE A 27 8.14 6.10 4.07
CA ILE A 27 8.08 6.88 2.81
C ILE A 27 7.94 8.39 3.09
N VAL A 28 7.06 8.77 4.03
CA VAL A 28 6.86 10.18 4.39
C VAL A 28 8.13 10.77 5.00
N ARG A 29 8.88 9.98 5.80
CA ARG A 29 10.15 10.43 6.38
C ARG A 29 11.23 10.62 5.32
N GLU A 30 11.36 9.67 4.40
CA GLU A 30 12.29 9.74 3.27
C GLU A 30 12.02 10.99 2.42
N ALA A 31 10.74 11.32 2.19
CA ALA A 31 10.32 12.49 1.45
C ALA A 31 10.63 13.83 2.15
N LEU A 32 10.31 13.94 3.45
CA LEU A 32 10.37 15.21 4.19
C LEU A 32 11.73 15.49 4.82
N PHE A 33 12.42 14.47 5.33
CA PHE A 33 13.62 14.65 6.15
C PHE A 33 14.91 14.26 5.41
N GLU A 34 14.85 13.29 4.50
CA GLU A 34 16.04 12.80 3.78
C GLU A 34 16.19 13.37 2.37
N GLY A 35 15.13 14.01 1.83
CA GLY A 35 15.17 14.72 0.55
C GLY A 35 15.35 13.82 -0.68
N GLN A 36 15.12 12.51 -0.57
CA GLN A 36 15.39 11.53 -1.63
C GLN A 36 14.36 11.57 -2.78
N HIS A 37 13.27 12.34 -2.62
CA HIS A 37 12.22 12.52 -3.62
C HIS A 37 12.64 13.51 -4.71
N THR A 38 13.63 13.11 -5.52
CA THR A 38 14.05 13.84 -6.72
C THR A 38 12.90 13.99 -7.72
N THR A 39 13.03 14.90 -8.70
CA THR A 39 12.00 15.15 -9.71
C THR A 39 11.61 13.90 -10.50
N ALA A 40 12.59 13.04 -10.82
CA ALA A 40 12.35 11.76 -11.48
C ALA A 40 11.53 10.80 -10.60
N VAL A 41 11.83 10.70 -9.30
CA VAL A 41 11.08 9.85 -8.35
C VAL A 41 9.64 10.34 -8.19
N GLN A 42 9.42 11.65 -8.08
CA GLN A 42 8.07 12.22 -7.98
C GLN A 42 7.22 11.96 -9.23
N GLN A 43 7.83 12.04 -10.42
CA GLN A 43 7.17 11.68 -11.67
C GLN A 43 6.83 10.18 -11.71
N GLY A 44 7.75 9.33 -11.25
CA GLY A 44 7.53 7.89 -11.11
C GLY A 44 6.36 7.56 -10.20
N LEU A 45 6.29 8.17 -9.01
CA LEU A 45 5.18 8.00 -8.06
C LEU A 45 3.84 8.45 -8.67
N ARG A 46 3.81 9.58 -9.38
CA ARG A 46 2.61 10.05 -10.07
C ARG A 46 2.14 9.06 -11.13
N MET A 47 3.05 8.56 -11.96
CA MET A 47 2.74 7.56 -12.97
C MET A 47 2.27 6.25 -12.33
N GLY A 48 2.91 5.82 -11.24
CA GLY A 48 2.51 4.64 -10.47
C GLY A 48 1.07 4.75 -9.94
N MET A 49 0.68 5.90 -9.39
CA MET A 49 -0.70 6.12 -8.94
C MET A 49 -1.71 6.10 -10.09
N ILE A 50 -1.37 6.65 -11.25
CA ILE A 50 -2.24 6.59 -12.44
C ILE A 50 -2.43 5.13 -12.87
N LEU A 51 -1.34 4.35 -12.95
CA LEU A 51 -1.40 2.93 -13.35
C LEU A 51 -2.18 2.09 -12.32
N PHE A 52 -2.03 2.36 -11.03
CA PHE A 52 -2.81 1.70 -9.98
C PHE A 52 -4.31 1.97 -10.12
N ILE A 53 -4.70 3.23 -10.36
CA ILE A 53 -6.11 3.58 -10.60
C ILE A 53 -6.64 2.88 -11.86
N VAL A 54 -5.84 2.83 -12.93
CA VAL A 54 -6.21 2.10 -14.16
C VAL A 54 -6.41 0.61 -13.89
N SER A 55 -5.56 -0.03 -13.07
CA SER A 55 -5.76 -1.44 -12.72
C SER A 55 -7.05 -1.67 -11.92
N GLU A 56 -7.42 -0.76 -11.02
CA GLU A 56 -8.69 -0.85 -10.29
C GLU A 56 -9.90 -0.70 -11.23
N VAL A 57 -9.84 0.22 -12.19
CA VAL A 57 -10.89 0.37 -13.22
C VAL A 57 -11.05 -0.90 -14.04
N MET A 58 -9.94 -1.54 -14.45
CA MET A 58 -9.98 -2.80 -15.20
C MET A 58 -10.47 -3.97 -14.35
N PHE A 59 -10.15 -3.99 -13.04
CA PHE A 59 -10.69 -4.96 -12.10
C PHE A 59 -12.22 -4.85 -12.02
N PHE A 60 -12.77 -3.63 -11.87
CA PHE A 60 -14.21 -3.43 -11.89
C PHE A 60 -14.83 -3.76 -13.26
N PHE A 61 -14.15 -3.43 -14.36
CA PHE A 61 -14.60 -3.79 -15.71
C PHE A 61 -14.79 -5.29 -15.89
N ALA A 62 -13.97 -6.13 -15.24
CA ALA A 62 -14.11 -7.59 -15.33
C ALA A 62 -15.40 -8.14 -14.67
N PHE A 63 -16.09 -7.36 -13.83
CA PHE A 63 -17.37 -7.74 -13.22
C PHE A 63 -18.59 -7.27 -14.02
N PHE A 64 -18.42 -6.43 -15.04
CA PHE A 64 -19.48 -5.94 -15.93
C PHE A 64 -19.47 -6.69 -17.27
#